data_AF-A0A9D4D005-F1
#
_entry.id   AF-A0A9D4D005-F1
#
_cell.length_a   1.000
_cell.length_b   1.000
_cell.length_c   1.000
_cell.angle_alpha   90.00
_cell.angle_beta   90.00
_cell.angle_gamma   90.00
#
_symmetry.space_group_name_H-M   'P 1'
#
loop_
_entity.id
_entity.type
_entity.pdbx_description
1 polymer ?
#
loop_
_entity_poly.entity_id
_entity_poly.type
_entity_poly.pdbx_seq_one_letter_code
_entity_poly.pdbx_strand_id
1 'polypeptide(L)'
;MSYLQTQSTRTRNPKHQHSATLDSYLIKPIQRILKYPLLLQQLLTSITTCQSDEHHHLSGILTSITTCQSDEHHHLSGILTSITTCQSDEHHHLSGILTSITTCQSDEHHHLSGILTSITTCQSDEHHHLSGILTSITTCQSDEHHHLSGILTSITTCQSDEHHHLSGILTSITTCQSDEHHHLSGILTSITTCQSDEHHHLSGILTSITTCQSDEHHHLSGILTSITTCQSDEHHHLSGILTSITTCQSDEHHHLSGILTSITTCQSDEHHHLSGILTSITTCQSDEHHHLSGILTSITTCQSDEHHHLSGILTSITTCQSDEHHHLSGILTSITTCQSDEHHHLSGILTSITTCQSDEHHHLSGM
;
A
#
# COMPACT_ATOMS: atom_id res chain seq x y z
N MET A 1 75.54 42.56 5.15
CA MET A 1 74.73 41.37 5.52
C MET A 1 74.20 40.58 4.32
N SER A 2 73.94 41.19 3.15
CA SER A 2 73.40 40.50 1.96
C SER A 2 74.32 39.48 1.28
N TYR A 3 75.66 39.64 1.38
CA TYR A 3 76.64 38.78 0.71
C TYR A 3 76.91 37.43 1.41
N LEU A 4 76.76 37.38 2.75
CA LEU A 4 76.95 36.15 3.52
C LEU A 4 75.73 35.21 3.43
N GLN A 5 74.55 35.79 3.27
CA GLN A 5 73.29 35.05 3.15
C GLN A 5 73.16 34.33 1.79
N THR A 6 73.78 34.87 0.74
CA THR A 6 73.82 34.28 -0.61
C THR A 6 74.85 33.16 -0.76
N GLN A 7 75.94 33.15 0.01
CA GLN A 7 76.90 32.04 0.00
C GLN A 7 76.40 30.81 0.81
N SER A 8 75.77 31.03 1.96
CA SER A 8 75.24 29.95 2.83
C SER A 8 74.09 29.15 2.20
N THR A 9 73.30 29.80 1.35
CA THR A 9 72.18 29.16 0.62
C THR A 9 72.64 28.34 -0.59
N ARG A 10 73.74 28.73 -1.25
CA ARG A 10 74.33 27.99 -2.38
C ARG A 10 75.06 26.71 -1.98
N THR A 11 75.73 26.68 -0.82
CA THR A 11 76.40 25.47 -0.31
C THR A 11 75.43 24.39 0.15
N ARG A 12 74.22 24.78 0.57
CA ARG A 12 73.15 23.86 0.99
C ARG A 12 72.24 23.37 -0.15
N ASN A 13 72.38 23.91 -1.37
CA ASN A 13 71.70 23.45 -2.58
C ASN A 13 72.72 23.10 -3.68
N PRO A 14 73.45 21.98 -3.54
CA PRO A 14 74.57 21.63 -4.42
C PRO A 14 74.15 21.30 -5.85
N LYS A 15 72.87 20.97 -6.09
CA LYS A 15 72.33 20.69 -7.42
C LYS A 15 71.74 21.93 -8.12
N HIS A 16 71.79 23.11 -7.48
CA HIS A 16 71.17 24.36 -7.96
C HIS A 16 69.71 24.20 -8.43
N GLN A 17 68.97 23.28 -7.81
CA GLN A 17 67.59 23.04 -8.19
C GLN A 17 66.68 24.07 -7.52
N HIS A 18 65.83 24.74 -8.30
CA HIS A 18 64.87 25.70 -7.77
C HIS A 18 63.91 25.08 -6.72
N SER A 19 63.66 23.77 -6.77
CA SER A 19 62.84 23.01 -5.81
C SER A 19 63.52 22.74 -4.45
N ALA A 20 64.80 23.06 -4.34
CA ALA A 20 65.64 22.87 -3.15
C ALA A 20 66.18 24.19 -2.58
N THR A 21 65.62 25.34 -2.99
CA THR A 21 65.91 26.65 -2.40
C THR A 21 65.17 26.83 -1.08
N LEU A 22 65.67 27.72 -0.21
CA LEU A 22 65.01 28.05 1.06
C LEU A 22 63.57 28.52 0.84
N ASP A 23 63.34 29.38 -0.15
CA ASP A 23 61.99 29.87 -0.51
C ASP A 23 61.06 28.72 -0.93
N SER A 24 61.59 27.72 -1.66
CA SER A 24 60.85 26.52 -2.03
C SER A 24 60.53 25.63 -0.83
N TYR A 25 61.37 25.60 0.21
CA TYR A 25 61.04 24.87 1.45
C TYR A 25 60.03 25.61 2.31
N LEU A 26 60.09 26.94 2.36
CA LEU A 26 59.18 27.76 3.16
C LEU A 26 57.74 27.78 2.61
N ILE A 27 57.55 27.55 1.31
CA ILE A 27 56.20 27.48 0.70
C ILE A 27 55.54 26.09 0.83
N LYS A 28 56.31 25.02 1.06
CA LYS A 28 55.80 23.64 1.14
C LYS A 28 54.74 23.42 2.23
N PRO A 29 54.85 23.98 3.45
CA PRO A 29 53.78 23.87 4.46
C PRO A 29 52.45 24.46 4.01
N ILE A 30 52.47 25.63 3.36
CA ILE A 30 51.27 26.30 2.82
C ILE A 30 50.66 25.45 1.70
N GLN A 31 51.49 24.98 0.76
CA GLN A 31 51.05 24.07 -0.31
C GLN A 31 50.48 22.76 0.21
N ARG A 32 51.01 22.24 1.33
CA ARG A 32 50.52 21.01 1.96
C ARG A 32 49.14 21.22 2.59
N ILE A 33 48.92 22.33 3.29
CA ILE A 33 47.61 22.68 3.87
C ILE A 33 46.55 22.84 2.78
N LEU A 34 46.89 23.50 1.67
CA LEU A 34 45.97 23.71 0.55
C LEU A 34 45.67 22.44 -0.26
N LYS A 35 46.53 21.41 -0.19
CA LYS A 35 46.29 20.11 -0.85
C LYS A 35 45.32 19.21 -0.07
N TYR A 36 45.25 19.30 1.25
CA TYR A 36 44.35 18.48 2.05
C TYR A 36 42.86 18.59 1.65
N PRO A 37 42.26 19.78 1.45
CA PRO A 37 40.87 19.87 1.05
C PRO A 37 40.61 19.25 -0.35
N LEU A 38 41.58 19.34 -1.27
CA LEU A 38 41.46 18.71 -2.59
C LEU A 38 41.52 17.17 -2.50
N LEU A 39 42.42 16.65 -1.65
CA LEU A 39 42.52 15.20 -1.42
C LEU A 39 41.29 14.66 -0.69
N LEU A 40 40.74 15.41 0.28
CA LEU A 40 39.48 15.09 0.96
C LEU A 40 38.31 15.08 -0.02
N GLN A 41 38.21 16.08 -0.90
CA GLN A 41 37.18 16.16 -1.93
C GLN A 41 37.28 14.99 -2.91
N GLN A 42 38.50 14.55 -3.23
CA GLN A 42 38.76 13.41 -4.09
C GLN A 42 38.45 12.06 -3.41
N LEU A 43 38.58 11.97 -2.09
CA LEU A 43 38.18 10.80 -1.29
C LEU A 43 36.65 10.71 -1.17
N LEU A 44 35.99 11.86 -0.94
CA LEU A 44 34.53 11.98 -0.79
C LEU A 44 33.75 11.77 -2.10
N THR A 45 34.40 11.96 -3.25
CA THR A 45 33.75 11.83 -4.57
C THR A 45 33.58 10.38 -5.02
N SER A 46 34.32 9.41 -4.44
CA SER A 46 34.20 7.99 -4.82
C SER A 46 34.73 7.09 -3.71
N ILE A 47 33.88 6.74 -2.74
CA ILE A 47 34.22 5.68 -1.78
C ILE A 47 33.85 4.35 -2.44
N THR A 48 34.84 3.53 -2.79
CA THR A 48 34.56 2.24 -3.45
C THR A 48 34.03 1.21 -2.45
N THR A 49 34.58 1.17 -1.24
CA THR A 49 34.20 0.21 -0.20
C THR A 49 34.29 0.83 1.19
N CYS A 50 33.24 0.69 2.01
CA CYS A 50 33.25 0.92 3.45
C CYS A 50 32.93 -0.39 4.18
N GLN A 51 33.80 -0.80 5.10
CA GLN A 51 33.62 -1.98 5.96
C GLN A 51 33.99 -1.58 7.39
N SER A 52 33.19 -2.00 8.37
CA SER A 52 33.49 -1.84 9.80
C SER A 52 32.84 -2.93 10.64
N ASP A 53 33.57 -3.42 11.63
CA ASP A 53 33.15 -4.53 12.50
C ASP A 53 32.12 -4.13 13.58
N GLU A 54 31.85 -2.83 13.80
CA GLU A 54 30.91 -2.38 14.84
C GLU A 54 29.96 -1.28 14.30
N HIS A 55 30.39 -0.01 14.34
CA HIS A 55 29.56 1.12 13.93
C HIS A 55 30.15 1.86 12.73
N HIS A 56 29.38 1.97 11.65
CA HIS A 56 29.69 2.85 10.54
C HIS A 56 28.83 4.11 10.58
N HIS A 57 29.44 5.26 10.89
CA HIS A 57 28.77 6.56 10.75
C HIS A 57 29.39 7.34 9.59
N LEU A 58 28.68 7.43 8.48
CA LEU A 58 29.09 8.25 7.35
C LEU A 58 28.10 9.39 7.16
N SER A 59 28.61 10.63 7.18
CA SER A 59 27.79 11.82 7.00
C SER A 59 28.45 12.83 6.06
N GLY A 60 27.68 13.39 5.12
CA GLY A 60 28.16 14.45 4.24
C GLY A 60 27.55 14.47 2.83
N ILE A 61 28.26 15.11 1.91
CA ILE A 61 27.96 15.06 0.47
C ILE A 61 28.86 14.00 -0.14
N LEU A 62 28.25 12.92 -0.63
CA LEU A 62 28.97 11.78 -1.18
C LEU A 62 28.38 11.45 -2.56
N THR A 63 29.24 11.25 -3.55
CA THR A 63 28.74 11.09 -4.93
C THR A 63 28.39 9.64 -5.24
N SER A 64 29.23 8.69 -4.85
CA SER A 64 28.99 7.28 -5.12
C SER A 64 29.65 6.37 -4.09
N ILE A 65 28.90 5.36 -3.66
CA ILE A 65 29.37 4.20 -2.89
C ILE A 65 29.08 2.94 -3.70
N THR A 66 30.09 2.10 -3.91
CA THR A 66 29.84 0.79 -4.53
C THR A 66 29.34 -0.20 -3.49
N THR A 67 30.08 -0.40 -2.40
CA THR A 67 29.68 -1.34 -1.34
C THR A 67 29.89 -0.72 0.04
N CYS A 68 28.88 -0.80 0.90
CA CYS A 68 28.99 -0.48 2.32
C CYS A 68 28.44 -1.65 3.15
N GLN A 69 29.23 -2.10 4.12
CA GLN A 69 28.92 -3.24 4.99
C GLN A 69 29.30 -2.91 6.44
N SER A 70 28.46 -3.32 7.40
CA SER A 70 28.80 -3.30 8.82
C SER A 70 28.14 -4.45 9.57
N ASP A 71 28.83 -5.02 10.56
CA ASP A 71 28.29 -6.16 11.31
C ASP A 71 27.14 -5.70 12.24
N GLU A 72 27.31 -4.64 13.04
CA GLU A 72 26.22 -4.16 13.92
C GLU A 72 25.40 -3.00 13.30
N HIS A 73 25.88 -1.76 13.44
CA HIS A 73 25.07 -0.58 13.08
C HIS A 73 25.66 0.19 11.89
N HIS A 74 24.84 0.37 10.86
CA HIS A 74 25.13 1.23 9.74
C HIS A 74 24.28 2.51 9.79
N HIS A 75 24.89 3.67 9.94
CA HIS A 75 24.22 4.96 9.89
C HIS A 75 24.79 5.84 8.78
N LEU A 76 24.02 6.01 7.72
CA LEU A 76 24.38 6.88 6.60
C LEU A 76 23.42 8.06 6.54
N SER A 77 23.96 9.27 6.60
CA SER A 77 23.16 10.49 6.55
C SER A 77 23.72 11.55 5.60
N GLY A 78 22.89 12.22 4.81
CA GLY A 78 23.32 13.39 4.03
C GLY A 78 22.80 13.45 2.59
N ILE A 79 23.60 14.01 1.69
CA ILE A 79 23.27 14.10 0.25
C ILE A 79 24.11 13.07 -0.49
N LEU A 80 23.46 12.05 -1.00
CA LEU A 80 24.10 10.92 -1.65
C LEU A 80 23.49 10.66 -3.02
N THR A 81 24.32 10.58 -4.06
CA THR A 81 23.78 10.40 -5.42
C THR A 81 23.51 8.93 -5.73
N SER A 82 24.43 8.02 -5.36
CA SER A 82 24.26 6.60 -5.69
C SER A 82 24.91 5.67 -4.67
N ILE A 83 24.17 4.62 -4.28
CA ILE A 83 24.70 3.42 -3.63
C ILE A 83 24.39 2.22 -4.52
N THR A 84 25.38 1.36 -4.76
CA THR A 84 25.10 0.07 -5.42
C THR A 84 24.61 -0.94 -4.39
N THR A 85 25.38 -1.21 -3.33
CA THR A 85 25.00 -2.17 -2.28
C THR A 85 25.26 -1.59 -0.89
N CYS A 86 24.26 -1.70 -0.01
CA CYS A 86 24.36 -1.38 1.41
C CYS A 86 23.81 -2.55 2.23
N GLN A 87 24.58 -3.06 3.19
CA GLN A 87 24.25 -4.23 3.99
C GLN A 87 24.64 -4.00 5.46
N SER A 88 23.84 -4.52 6.39
CA SER A 88 24.23 -4.66 7.80
C SER A 88 23.59 -5.89 8.43
N ASP A 89 24.24 -6.54 9.39
CA ASP A 89 23.63 -7.71 10.01
C ASP A 89 22.53 -7.25 10.99
N GLU A 90 22.79 -6.30 11.90
CA GLU A 90 21.74 -5.81 12.82
C GLU A 90 20.94 -4.62 12.25
N HIS A 91 21.46 -3.40 12.34
CA HIS A 91 20.66 -2.19 12.13
C HIS A 91 21.18 -1.31 10.99
N HIS A 92 20.33 -1.09 9.99
CA HIS A 92 20.61 -0.17 8.89
C HIS A 92 19.75 1.10 8.98
N HIS A 93 20.37 2.25 9.19
CA HIS A 93 19.70 3.55 9.20
C HIS A 93 20.24 4.45 8.09
N LEU A 94 19.38 4.74 7.12
CA LEU A 94 19.69 5.64 6.02
C LEU A 94 18.75 6.85 6.04
N SER A 95 19.33 8.05 6.09
CA SER A 95 18.56 9.29 6.14
C SER A 95 19.12 10.39 5.23
N GLY A 96 18.24 11.17 4.58
CA GLY A 96 18.65 12.38 3.87
C GLY A 96 18.13 12.48 2.44
N ILE A 97 18.93 13.03 1.53
CA ILE A 97 18.57 13.19 0.11
C ILE A 97 19.38 12.18 -0.69
N LEU A 98 18.70 11.18 -1.24
CA LEU A 98 19.33 10.08 -1.94
C LEU A 98 18.70 9.85 -3.30
N THR A 99 19.51 9.92 -4.36
CA THR A 99 18.98 9.79 -5.72
C THR A 99 18.74 8.33 -6.09
N SER A 100 19.68 7.42 -5.78
CA SER A 100 19.53 6.01 -6.18
C SER A 100 20.20 5.03 -5.21
N ILE A 101 19.50 3.95 -4.91
CA ILE A 101 20.05 2.73 -4.30
C ILE A 101 19.70 1.56 -5.21
N THR A 102 20.68 0.71 -5.51
CA THR A 102 20.37 -0.55 -6.20
C THR A 102 19.88 -1.59 -5.20
N THR A 103 20.67 -1.90 -4.17
CA THR A 103 20.31 -2.90 -3.16
C THR A 103 20.60 -2.38 -1.74
N CYS A 104 19.61 -2.52 -0.86
CA CYS A 104 19.71 -2.24 0.57
C CYS A 104 19.16 -3.44 1.34
N GLN A 105 19.94 -4.02 2.26
CA GLN A 105 19.55 -5.21 3.04
C GLN A 105 19.97 -5.06 4.50
N SER A 106 19.19 -5.62 5.42
CA SER A 106 19.60 -5.85 6.80
C SER A 106 18.99 -7.12 7.36
N ASP A 107 19.66 -7.85 8.24
CA ASP A 107 19.06 -9.06 8.81
C ASP A 107 17.98 -8.65 9.84
N GLU A 108 18.29 -7.77 10.80
CA GLU A 108 17.25 -7.33 11.78
C GLU A 108 16.44 -6.12 11.29
N HIS A 109 16.97 -4.90 11.42
CA HIS A 109 16.18 -3.67 11.28
C HIS A 109 16.68 -2.75 10.17
N HIS A 110 15.80 -2.45 9.22
CA HIS A 110 16.05 -1.48 8.17
C HIS A 110 15.20 -0.22 8.35
N HIS A 111 15.84 0.94 8.55
CA HIS A 111 15.18 2.24 8.65
C HIS A 111 15.66 3.18 7.57
N LEU A 112 14.75 3.53 6.66
CA LEU A 112 15.02 4.47 5.58
C LEU A 112 14.10 5.68 5.69
N SER A 113 14.71 6.87 5.72
CA SER A 113 13.97 8.13 5.86
C SER A 113 14.50 9.25 4.95
N GLY A 114 13.62 10.15 4.52
CA GLY A 114 14.03 11.38 3.83
C GLY A 114 13.48 11.51 2.41
N ILE A 115 14.27 12.06 1.49
CA ILE A 115 13.90 12.26 0.09
C ILE A 115 14.67 11.26 -0.76
N LEU A 116 13.99 10.22 -1.23
CA LEU A 116 14.56 9.21 -2.11
C LEU A 116 13.92 9.23 -3.50
N THR A 117 14.75 9.25 -4.54
CA THR A 117 14.24 9.17 -5.91
C THR A 117 14.01 7.72 -6.34
N SER A 118 14.96 6.82 -6.13
CA SER A 118 14.81 5.44 -6.60
C SER A 118 15.51 4.42 -5.70
N ILE A 119 14.82 3.30 -5.45
CA ILE A 119 15.37 2.08 -4.89
C ILE A 119 15.01 0.93 -5.82
N THR A 120 15.97 0.08 -6.17
CA THR A 120 15.64 -1.14 -6.91
C THR A 120 15.16 -2.22 -5.96
N THR A 121 15.96 -2.57 -4.95
CA THR A 121 15.62 -3.61 -3.97
C THR A 121 15.92 -3.13 -2.54
N CYS A 122 14.94 -3.30 -1.66
CA CYS A 122 15.04 -3.08 -0.21
C CYS A 122 14.49 -4.31 0.51
N GLN A 123 15.28 -4.93 1.38
CA GLN A 123 14.89 -6.15 2.10
C GLN A 123 15.32 -6.07 3.58
N SER A 124 14.55 -6.70 4.46
CA SER A 124 14.99 -7.02 5.82
C SER A 124 14.41 -8.34 6.29
N ASP A 125 15.09 -9.10 7.15
CA ASP A 125 14.47 -10.33 7.65
C ASP A 125 13.42 -9.97 8.72
N GLU A 126 13.74 -9.16 9.73
CA GLU A 126 12.73 -8.77 10.74
C GLU A 126 11.91 -7.53 10.35
N HIS A 127 12.47 -6.33 10.52
CA HIS A 127 11.69 -5.08 10.49
C HIS A 127 12.15 -4.11 9.42
N HIS A 128 11.24 -3.76 8.51
CA HIS A 128 11.47 -2.73 7.49
C HIS A 128 10.63 -1.48 7.74
N HIS A 129 11.27 -0.35 8.01
CA HIS A 129 10.62 0.94 8.19
C HIS A 129 11.07 1.95 7.13
N LEU A 130 10.13 2.33 6.27
CA LEU A 130 10.36 3.32 5.24
C LEU A 130 9.46 4.54 5.45
N SER A 131 10.07 5.71 5.51
CA SER A 131 9.36 6.97 5.73
C SER A 131 9.87 8.12 4.84
N GLY A 132 8.99 9.05 4.48
CA GLY A 132 9.39 10.31 3.82
C GLY A 132 8.82 10.51 2.41
N ILE A 133 9.62 11.08 1.51
CA ILE A 133 9.24 11.35 0.12
C ILE A 133 9.99 10.37 -0.77
N LEU A 134 9.31 9.35 -1.28
CA LEU A 134 9.85 8.39 -2.23
C LEU A 134 9.21 8.51 -3.61
N THR A 135 10.03 8.52 -4.66
CA THR A 135 9.49 8.55 -6.02
C THR A 135 9.24 7.14 -6.55
N SER A 136 10.20 6.22 -6.40
CA SER A 136 10.06 4.87 -6.94
C SER A 136 10.77 3.80 -6.11
N ILE A 137 10.10 2.67 -5.91
CA ILE A 137 10.71 1.42 -5.45
C ILE A 137 10.30 0.31 -6.40
N THR A 138 11.25 -0.53 -6.81
CA THR A 138 10.89 -1.72 -7.60
C THR A 138 10.43 -2.84 -6.68
N THR A 139 11.23 -3.23 -5.69
CA THR A 139 10.91 -4.31 -4.75
C THR A 139 11.22 -3.88 -3.31
N CYS A 140 10.25 -4.08 -2.42
CA CYS A 140 10.35 -3.89 -0.98
C CYS A 140 9.81 -5.14 -0.28
N GLN A 141 10.60 -5.81 0.55
CA GLN A 141 10.22 -7.07 1.21
C GLN A 141 10.66 -7.06 2.68
N SER A 142 9.90 -7.72 3.55
CA SER A 142 10.36 -8.10 4.88
C SER A 142 9.80 -9.46 5.28
N ASP A 143 10.49 -10.26 6.08
CA ASP A 143 9.89 -11.52 6.53
C ASP A 143 8.86 -11.23 7.64
N GLU A 144 9.20 -10.48 8.68
CA GLU A 144 8.21 -10.16 9.73
C GLU A 144 7.38 -8.88 9.42
N HIS A 145 7.94 -7.71 9.67
CA HIS A 145 7.16 -6.46 9.74
C HIS A 145 7.60 -5.42 8.70
N HIS A 146 6.67 -5.03 7.83
CA HIS A 146 6.88 -3.96 6.87
C HIS A 146 6.04 -2.72 7.22
N HIS A 147 6.69 -1.59 7.50
CA HIS A 147 6.04 -0.31 7.77
C HIS A 147 6.47 0.75 6.76
N LEU A 148 5.53 1.15 5.93
CA LEU A 148 5.74 2.17 4.92
C LEU A 148 4.83 3.37 5.17
N SER A 149 5.43 4.55 5.29
CA SER A 149 4.72 5.80 5.56
C SER A 149 5.22 6.98 4.73
N GLY A 150 4.35 7.91 4.35
CA GLY A 150 4.75 9.20 3.76
C GLY A 150 4.18 9.46 2.38
N ILE A 151 4.94 10.14 1.51
CA ILE A 151 4.54 10.49 0.15
C ILE A 151 5.31 9.60 -0.82
N LEU A 152 4.59 8.72 -1.51
CA LEU A 152 5.19 7.72 -2.38
C LEU A 152 4.50 7.70 -3.74
N THR A 153 5.29 7.85 -4.79
CA THR A 153 4.72 7.92 -6.15
C THR A 153 4.48 6.54 -6.75
N SER A 154 5.44 5.63 -6.65
CA SER A 154 5.30 4.29 -7.25
C SER A 154 6.03 3.20 -6.47
N ILE A 155 5.35 2.08 -6.25
CA ILE A 155 5.96 0.80 -5.89
C ILE A 155 5.53 -0.25 -6.90
N THR A 156 6.48 -1.06 -7.37
CA THR A 156 6.11 -2.22 -8.20
C THR A 156 5.68 -3.38 -7.29
N THR A 157 6.51 -3.82 -6.37
CA THR A 157 6.20 -4.94 -5.46
C THR A 157 6.50 -4.57 -4.01
N CYS A 158 5.53 -4.81 -3.12
CA CYS A 158 5.64 -4.69 -1.66
C CYS A 158 5.11 -5.98 -1.03
N GLN A 159 5.92 -6.68 -0.24
CA GLN A 159 5.54 -7.96 0.38
C GLN A 159 6.00 -8.03 1.84
N SER A 160 5.24 -8.71 2.69
CA SER A 160 5.73 -9.18 3.99
C SER A 160 5.15 -10.53 4.36
N ASP A 161 5.86 -11.39 5.08
CA ASP A 161 5.26 -12.68 5.47
C ASP A 161 4.25 -12.43 6.61
N GLU A 162 4.62 -11.73 7.69
CA GLU A 162 3.66 -11.46 8.78
C GLU A 162 2.83 -10.18 8.56
N HIS A 163 3.38 -9.00 8.87
CA HIS A 163 2.60 -7.77 9.02
C HIS A 163 3.01 -6.68 8.03
N HIS A 164 2.08 -6.26 7.18
CA HIS A 164 2.27 -5.15 6.25
C HIS A 164 1.45 -3.92 6.64
N HIS A 165 2.09 -2.83 7.01
CA HIS A 165 1.45 -1.56 7.34
C HIS A 165 1.86 -0.47 6.36
N LEU A 166 0.89 -0.02 5.56
CA LEU A 166 1.08 1.05 4.60
C LEU A 166 0.19 2.24 4.92
N SER A 167 0.80 3.42 5.07
CA SER A 167 0.09 4.66 5.39
C SER A 167 0.60 5.87 4.58
N GLY A 168 -0.27 6.84 4.31
CA GLY A 168 0.14 8.14 3.76
C GLY A 168 -0.47 8.46 2.41
N ILE A 169 0.29 9.12 1.53
CA ILE A 169 -0.13 9.52 0.18
C ILE A 169 0.62 8.65 -0.83
N LEU A 170 -0.08 7.67 -1.40
CA LEU A 170 0.46 6.79 -2.42
C LEU A 170 -0.24 6.99 -3.76
N THR A 171 0.54 7.11 -4.83
CA THR A 171 -0.04 7.27 -6.17
C THR A 171 -0.28 5.92 -6.86
N SER A 172 0.70 5.02 -6.83
CA SER A 172 0.56 3.72 -7.51
C SER A 172 1.31 2.59 -6.80
N ILE A 173 0.63 1.45 -6.66
CA ILE A 173 1.23 0.17 -6.30
C ILE A 173 0.81 -0.86 -7.34
N THR A 174 1.74 -1.64 -7.85
CA THR A 174 1.37 -2.76 -8.74
C THR A 174 0.91 -3.94 -7.90
N THR A 175 1.77 -4.45 -7.01
CA THR A 175 1.47 -5.60 -6.16
C THR A 175 1.79 -5.30 -4.70
N CYS A 176 0.84 -5.59 -3.81
CA CYS A 176 0.95 -5.51 -2.36
C CYS A 176 0.41 -6.82 -1.76
N GLN A 177 1.22 -7.56 -1.01
CA GLN A 177 0.84 -8.86 -0.46
C GLN A 177 1.33 -8.99 0.99
N SER A 178 0.58 -9.72 1.81
CA SER A 178 1.08 -10.24 3.09
C SER A 178 0.51 -11.62 3.40
N ASP A 179 1.22 -12.49 4.09
CA ASP A 179 0.63 -13.80 4.43
C ASP A 179 -0.36 -13.61 5.60
N GLU A 180 0.03 -12.97 6.71
CA GLU A 180 -0.91 -12.76 7.82
C GLU A 180 -1.75 -11.47 7.69
N HIS A 181 -1.18 -10.31 8.02
CA HIS A 181 -1.95 -9.09 8.26
C HIS A 181 -1.57 -7.94 7.33
N HIS A 182 -2.51 -7.49 6.52
CA HIS A 182 -2.34 -6.33 5.66
C HIS A 182 -3.17 -5.13 6.15
N HIS A 183 -2.52 -4.02 6.49
CA HIS A 183 -3.15 -2.78 6.90
C HIS A 183 -2.75 -1.64 5.98
N LEU A 184 -3.71 -1.16 5.21
CA LEU A 184 -3.51 -0.06 4.29
C LEU A 184 -4.43 1.11 4.61
N SER A 185 -3.84 2.28 4.83
CA SER A 185 -4.55 3.50 5.21
C SER A 185 -4.04 4.74 4.47
N GLY A 186 -4.93 5.73 4.24
CA GLY A 186 -4.51 7.05 3.74
C GLY A 186 -5.13 7.44 2.41
N ILE A 187 -4.38 8.15 1.57
CA ILE A 187 -4.80 8.61 0.24
C ILE A 187 -4.08 7.79 -0.81
N LEU A 188 -4.82 6.96 -1.53
CA LEU A 188 -4.26 6.00 -2.47
C LEU A 188 -4.95 6.12 -3.83
N THR A 189 -4.18 6.40 -4.87
CA THR A 189 -4.76 6.65 -6.19
C THR A 189 -4.99 5.34 -6.96
N SER A 190 -4.03 4.42 -6.96
CA SER A 190 -4.18 3.15 -7.70
C SER A 190 -3.43 1.99 -7.04
N ILE A 191 -4.11 0.85 -6.91
CA ILE A 191 -3.48 -0.46 -6.69
C ILE A 191 -3.94 -1.42 -7.79
N THR A 192 -3.01 -2.20 -8.35
CA THR A 192 -3.41 -3.29 -9.26
C THR A 192 -3.85 -4.50 -8.46
N THR A 193 -2.98 -5.06 -7.62
CA THR A 193 -3.29 -6.24 -6.79
C THR A 193 -2.94 -5.98 -5.32
N CYS A 194 -3.89 -6.30 -4.45
CA CYS A 194 -3.76 -6.26 -2.99
C CYS A 194 -4.29 -7.59 -2.42
N GLN A 195 -3.48 -8.36 -1.72
CA GLN A 195 -3.84 -9.69 -1.21
C GLN A 195 -3.35 -9.87 0.23
N SER A 196 -4.12 -10.61 1.04
CA SER A 196 -3.62 -11.24 2.27
C SER A 196 -4.10 -12.68 2.39
N ASP A 197 -3.43 -13.54 3.13
CA ASP A 197 -4.00 -14.86 3.42
C ASP A 197 -4.98 -14.72 4.61
N GLU A 198 -4.57 -14.14 5.75
CA GLU A 198 -5.50 -13.99 6.89
C GLU A 198 -6.35 -12.70 6.82
N HIS A 199 -5.79 -11.56 7.23
CA HIS A 199 -6.56 -10.34 7.51
C HIS A 199 -6.17 -9.17 6.62
N HIS A 200 -7.12 -8.65 5.85
CA HIS A 200 -6.93 -7.47 5.00
C HIS A 200 -7.78 -6.29 5.46
N HIS A 201 -7.14 -5.25 5.99
CA HIS A 201 -7.78 -4.01 6.43
C HIS A 201 -7.40 -2.83 5.54
N LEU A 202 -8.39 -2.31 4.83
CA LEU A 202 -8.23 -1.19 3.93
C LEU A 202 -9.10 -0.01 4.36
N SER A 203 -8.48 1.16 4.55
CA SER A 203 -9.16 2.37 5.00
C SER A 203 -8.67 3.64 4.32
N GLY A 204 -9.54 4.65 4.18
CA GLY A 204 -9.13 5.99 3.74
C GLY A 204 -9.78 6.45 2.43
N ILE A 205 -9.04 7.19 1.60
CA ILE A 205 -9.49 7.71 0.30
C ILE A 205 -8.77 6.94 -0.79
N LEU A 206 -9.50 6.08 -1.48
CA LEU A 206 -8.98 5.21 -2.51
C LEU A 206 -9.69 5.48 -3.84
N THR A 207 -8.93 5.69 -4.90
CA THR A 207 -9.52 5.99 -6.21
C THR A 207 -9.76 4.72 -7.03
N SER A 208 -8.78 3.83 -7.15
CA SER A 208 -8.94 2.61 -7.95
C SER A 208 -8.17 1.43 -7.38
N ILE A 209 -8.86 0.29 -7.26
CA ILE A 209 -8.25 -1.02 -7.03
C ILE A 209 -8.72 -1.98 -8.13
N THR A 210 -7.79 -2.71 -8.75
CA THR A 210 -8.19 -3.74 -9.72
C THR A 210 -8.62 -5.00 -8.98
N THR A 211 -7.74 -5.57 -8.16
CA THR A 211 -8.02 -6.81 -7.41
C THR A 211 -7.69 -6.62 -5.93
N CYS A 212 -8.62 -7.00 -5.06
CA CYS A 212 -8.50 -7.02 -3.61
C CYS A 212 -9.01 -8.38 -3.11
N GLN A 213 -8.17 -9.17 -2.44
CA GLN A 213 -8.53 -10.52 -1.99
C GLN A 213 -8.02 -10.77 -0.56
N SER A 214 -8.75 -11.56 0.22
CA SER A 214 -8.22 -12.19 1.44
C SER A 214 -8.79 -13.60 1.60
N ASP A 215 -8.06 -14.55 2.16
CA ASP A 215 -8.64 -15.87 2.40
C ASP A 215 -9.61 -15.80 3.59
N GLU A 216 -9.20 -15.27 4.76
CA GLU A 216 -10.12 -15.18 5.92
C GLU A 216 -10.96 -13.88 5.92
N HIS A 217 -10.37 -12.75 6.34
CA HIS A 217 -11.13 -11.56 6.71
C HIS A 217 -10.77 -10.34 5.86
N HIS A 218 -11.74 -9.86 5.09
CA HIS A 218 -11.61 -8.63 4.30
C HIS A 218 -12.42 -7.48 4.91
N HIS A 219 -11.76 -6.44 5.40
CA HIS A 219 -12.39 -5.24 5.93
C HIS A 219 -12.00 -4.01 5.12
N LEU A 220 -12.98 -3.43 4.43
CA LEU A 220 -12.78 -2.26 3.61
C LEU A 220 -13.71 -1.13 4.03
N SER A 221 -13.11 0.03 4.31
CA SER A 221 -13.82 1.21 4.82
C SER A 221 -13.33 2.52 4.19
N GLY A 222 -14.19 3.54 4.11
CA GLY A 222 -13.79 4.90 3.72
C GLY A 222 -14.44 5.41 2.44
N ILE A 223 -13.71 6.18 1.64
CA ILE A 223 -14.17 6.75 0.37
C ILE A 223 -13.47 6.02 -0.76
N LEU A 224 -14.22 5.27 -1.54
CA LEU A 224 -13.71 4.39 -2.57
C LEU A 224 -14.41 4.64 -3.90
N THR A 225 -13.64 5.01 -4.93
CA THR A 225 -14.25 5.38 -6.21
C THR A 225 -14.49 4.16 -7.09
N SER A 226 -13.52 3.26 -7.22
CA SER A 226 -13.68 2.06 -8.06
C SER A 226 -12.93 0.85 -7.52
N ILE A 227 -13.61 -0.30 -7.46
CA ILE A 227 -12.98 -1.62 -7.38
C ILE A 227 -13.45 -2.46 -8.56
N THR A 228 -12.54 -3.20 -9.19
CA THR A 228 -12.95 -4.19 -10.19
C THR A 228 -13.37 -5.48 -9.49
N THR A 229 -12.50 -6.11 -8.72
CA THR A 229 -12.77 -7.37 -8.01
C THR A 229 -12.41 -7.26 -6.54
N CYS A 230 -13.35 -7.65 -5.67
CA CYS A 230 -13.17 -7.73 -4.22
C CYS A 230 -13.73 -9.08 -3.74
N GLN A 231 -12.88 -9.94 -3.16
CA GLN A 231 -13.26 -11.31 -2.76
C GLN A 231 -12.73 -11.63 -1.37
N SER A 232 -13.46 -12.45 -0.61
CA SER A 232 -12.92 -13.17 0.54
C SER A 232 -13.44 -14.59 0.61
N ASP A 233 -12.73 -15.53 1.22
CA ASP A 233 -13.31 -16.87 1.40
C ASP A 233 -14.25 -16.85 2.61
N GLU A 234 -13.83 -16.36 3.78
CA GLU A 234 -14.73 -16.33 4.95
C GLU A 234 -15.57 -15.04 5.04
N HIS A 235 -14.98 -13.94 5.54
CA HIS A 235 -15.74 -12.78 5.98
C HIS A 235 -15.38 -11.52 5.19
N HIS A 236 -16.38 -10.96 4.50
CA HIS A 236 -16.24 -9.71 3.78
C HIS A 236 -17.06 -8.58 4.40
N HIS A 237 -16.40 -7.55 4.92
CA HIS A 237 -17.03 -6.36 5.48
C HIS A 237 -16.68 -5.11 4.69
N LEU A 238 -17.69 -4.53 4.04
CA LEU A 238 -17.55 -3.34 3.25
C LEU A 238 -18.39 -2.19 3.82
N SER A 239 -17.75 -1.06 4.09
CA SER A 239 -18.41 0.12 4.67
C SER A 239 -17.95 1.45 4.07
N GLY A 240 -18.81 2.47 4.05
CA GLY A 240 -18.41 3.85 3.73
C GLY A 240 -19.09 4.42 2.48
N ILE A 241 -18.36 5.22 1.69
CA ILE A 241 -18.84 5.84 0.44
C ILE A 241 -18.16 5.15 -0.74
N LEU A 242 -18.93 4.38 -1.49
CA LEU A 242 -18.46 3.57 -2.60
C LEU A 242 -19.16 3.99 -3.90
N THR A 243 -18.39 4.29 -4.94
CA THR A 243 -18.99 4.71 -6.21
C THR A 243 -19.26 3.52 -7.13
N SER A 244 -18.28 2.66 -7.37
CA SER A 244 -18.44 1.51 -8.28
C SER A 244 -17.68 0.29 -7.80
N ILE A 245 -18.34 -0.85 -7.78
CA ILE A 245 -17.71 -2.17 -7.67
C ILE A 245 -18.20 -3.03 -8.83
N THR A 246 -17.29 -3.71 -9.53
CA THR A 246 -17.71 -4.65 -10.58
C THR A 246 -18.13 -5.97 -9.96
N THR A 247 -17.25 -6.62 -9.20
CA THR A 247 -17.52 -7.91 -8.56
C THR A 247 -17.15 -7.86 -7.08
N CYS A 248 -18.08 -8.28 -6.23
CA CYS A 248 -17.94 -8.40 -4.78
C CYS A 248 -18.45 -9.77 -4.36
N GLN A 249 -17.59 -10.65 -3.85
CA GLN A 249 -17.95 -12.03 -3.50
C GLN A 249 -17.42 -12.38 -2.10
N SER A 250 -18.12 -13.27 -1.40
CA SER A 250 -17.56 -14.02 -0.28
C SER A 250 -18.08 -15.46 -0.30
N ASP A 251 -17.38 -16.43 0.26
CA ASP A 251 -17.96 -17.78 0.38
C ASP A 251 -18.91 -17.81 1.60
N GLU A 252 -18.46 -17.43 2.79
CA GLU A 252 -19.34 -17.45 3.98
C GLU A 252 -20.19 -16.17 4.13
N HIS A 253 -19.60 -15.10 4.67
CA HIS A 253 -20.34 -13.95 5.18
C HIS A 253 -20.01 -12.65 4.46
N HIS A 254 -21.00 -12.04 3.81
CA HIS A 254 -20.86 -10.75 3.14
C HIS A 254 -21.70 -9.67 3.83
N HIS A 255 -21.04 -8.64 4.37
CA HIS A 255 -21.66 -7.49 5.00
C HIS A 255 -21.30 -6.21 4.29
N LEU A 256 -22.26 -5.63 3.58
CA LEU A 256 -22.09 -4.37 2.87
C LEU A 256 -22.99 -3.29 3.48
N SER A 257 -22.38 -2.16 3.86
CA SER A 257 -23.05 -1.04 4.50
C SER A 257 -22.58 0.33 3.97
N GLY A 258 -23.44 1.34 3.95
CA GLY A 258 -23.04 2.73 3.68
C GLY A 258 -23.74 3.37 2.48
N ILE A 259 -23.03 4.22 1.74
CA ILE A 259 -23.52 4.91 0.54
C ILE A 259 -22.84 4.30 -0.67
N LEU A 260 -23.59 3.61 -1.50
CA LEU A 260 -23.07 2.86 -2.63
C LEU A 260 -23.83 3.20 -3.91
N THR A 261 -23.11 3.63 -4.93
CA THR A 261 -23.75 4.11 -6.17
C THR A 261 -24.02 2.95 -7.13
N SER A 262 -23.05 2.07 -7.36
CA SER A 262 -23.23 0.95 -8.29
C SER A 262 -22.44 -0.29 -7.90
N ILE A 263 -23.10 -1.44 -7.93
CA ILE A 263 -22.46 -2.77 -7.97
C ILE A 263 -22.97 -3.53 -9.19
N THR A 264 -22.06 -4.18 -9.92
CA THR A 264 -22.49 -5.09 -10.99
C THR A 264 -22.88 -6.45 -10.42
N THR A 265 -21.99 -7.12 -9.70
CA THR A 265 -22.24 -8.44 -9.10
C THR A 265 -21.88 -8.46 -7.62
N CYS A 266 -22.81 -8.89 -6.79
CA CYS A 266 -22.66 -9.08 -5.35
C CYS A 266 -23.17 -10.49 -4.99
N GLN A 267 -22.30 -11.37 -4.51
CA GLN A 267 -22.65 -12.77 -4.21
C GLN A 267 -22.11 -13.17 -2.83
N SER A 268 -22.80 -14.08 -2.16
CA SER A 268 -22.25 -14.89 -1.06
C SER A 268 -22.77 -16.32 -1.16
N ASP A 269 -22.06 -17.33 -0.66
CA ASP A 269 -22.65 -18.68 -0.61
C ASP A 269 -23.59 -18.77 0.62
N GLU A 270 -23.13 -18.42 1.83
CA GLU A 270 -24.00 -18.51 3.01
C GLU A 270 -24.84 -17.24 3.25
N HIS A 271 -24.24 -16.19 3.84
CA HIS A 271 -24.99 -15.07 4.41
C HIS A 271 -24.65 -13.74 3.74
N HIS A 272 -25.65 -13.10 3.14
CA HIS A 272 -25.52 -11.79 2.52
C HIS A 272 -26.33 -10.73 3.27
N HIS A 273 -25.67 -9.73 3.82
CA HIS A 273 -26.28 -8.59 4.51
C HIS A 273 -25.93 -7.28 3.83
N LEU A 274 -26.92 -6.66 3.22
CA LEU A 274 -26.79 -5.39 2.53
C LEU A 274 -27.64 -4.32 3.21
N SER A 275 -27.00 -3.22 3.60
CA SER A 275 -27.64 -2.11 4.30
C SER A 275 -27.18 -0.73 3.82
N GLY A 276 -28.05 0.28 3.89
CA GLY A 276 -27.67 1.68 3.67
C GLY A 276 -28.38 2.36 2.49
N ILE A 277 -27.67 3.26 1.79
CA ILE A 277 -28.18 3.99 0.63
C ILE A 277 -27.51 3.42 -0.62
N LEU A 278 -28.31 2.79 -1.47
CA LEU A 278 -27.82 2.01 -2.59
C LEU A 278 -28.56 2.44 -3.86
N THR A 279 -27.83 2.90 -4.87
CA THR A 279 -28.48 3.43 -6.09
C THR A 279 -28.77 2.34 -7.10
N SER A 280 -27.80 1.46 -7.39
CA SER A 280 -28.00 0.39 -8.38
C SER A 280 -27.20 -0.86 -8.03
N ILE A 281 -27.86 -2.02 -8.11
CA ILE A 281 -27.20 -3.32 -8.20
C ILE A 281 -27.73 -4.07 -9.43
N THR A 282 -26.83 -4.66 -10.22
CA THR A 282 -27.26 -5.50 -11.36
C THR A 282 -27.64 -6.88 -10.85
N THR A 283 -26.74 -7.58 -10.17
CA THR A 283 -26.99 -8.93 -9.65
C THR A 283 -26.61 -9.01 -8.18
N CYS A 284 -27.54 -9.50 -7.35
CA CYS A 284 -27.38 -9.76 -5.94
C CYS A 284 -27.87 -11.18 -5.65
N GLN A 285 -27.00 -12.10 -5.21
CA GLN A 285 -27.34 -13.50 -4.96
C GLN A 285 -26.80 -13.95 -3.60
N SER A 286 -27.50 -14.89 -2.97
CA SER A 286 -26.96 -15.72 -1.88
C SER A 286 -27.47 -17.15 -2.04
N ASP A 287 -26.77 -18.18 -1.58
CA ASP A 287 -27.36 -19.52 -1.59
C ASP A 287 -28.27 -19.67 -0.36
N GLU A 288 -27.81 -19.36 0.86
CA GLU A 288 -28.67 -19.51 2.05
C GLU A 288 -29.50 -18.25 2.35
N HIS A 289 -28.91 -17.22 2.97
CA HIS A 289 -29.64 -16.13 3.59
C HIS A 289 -29.31 -14.77 2.98
N HIS A 290 -30.32 -14.10 2.45
CA HIS A 290 -30.20 -12.75 1.91
C HIS A 290 -31.00 -11.72 2.72
N HIS A 291 -30.32 -10.75 3.32
CA HIS A 291 -30.91 -9.65 4.06
C HIS A 291 -30.57 -8.31 3.43
N LEU A 292 -31.57 -7.68 2.84
CA LEU A 292 -31.44 -6.38 2.20
C LEU A 292 -32.28 -5.34 2.96
N SER A 293 -31.62 -4.26 3.41
CA SER A 293 -32.24 -3.20 4.19
C SER A 293 -31.81 -1.79 3.75
N GLY A 294 -32.67 -0.79 3.86
CA GLY A 294 -32.29 0.62 3.68
C GLY A 294 -33.00 1.34 2.54
N ILE A 295 -32.32 2.27 1.87
CA ILE A 295 -32.84 3.04 0.73
C ILE A 295 -32.19 2.53 -0.54
N LEU A 296 -32.97 1.89 -1.39
CA LEU A 296 -32.50 1.24 -2.59
C LEU A 296 -33.28 1.73 -3.81
N THR A 297 -32.57 2.23 -4.82
CA THR A 297 -33.23 2.80 -6.00
C THR A 297 -33.53 1.73 -7.05
N SER A 298 -32.57 0.86 -7.36
CA SER A 298 -32.76 -0.18 -8.38
C SER A 298 -31.96 -1.44 -8.11
N ILE A 299 -32.61 -2.60 -8.24
CA ILE A 299 -31.95 -3.89 -8.43
C ILE A 299 -32.49 -4.55 -9.71
N THR A 300 -31.59 -5.10 -10.53
CA THR A 300 -32.03 -5.88 -11.69
C THR A 300 -32.41 -7.29 -11.27
N THR A 301 -31.50 -8.03 -10.65
CA THR A 301 -31.72 -9.41 -10.19
C THR A 301 -31.34 -9.57 -8.73
N CYS A 302 -32.28 -10.10 -7.93
CA CYS A 302 -32.10 -10.43 -6.53
C CYS A 302 -32.58 -11.88 -6.31
N GLN A 303 -31.69 -12.79 -5.92
CA GLN A 303 -32.02 -14.21 -5.75
C GLN A 303 -31.49 -14.71 -4.40
N SER A 304 -32.19 -15.67 -3.80
CA SER A 304 -31.68 -16.50 -2.70
C SER A 304 -32.22 -17.92 -2.85
N ASP A 305 -31.50 -18.98 -2.50
CA ASP A 305 -32.10 -20.31 -2.55
C ASP A 305 -33.01 -20.50 -1.33
N GLU A 306 -32.53 -20.26 -0.10
CA GLU A 306 -33.38 -20.45 1.10
C GLU A 306 -34.20 -19.20 1.47
N HIS A 307 -33.58 -18.20 2.10
CA HIS A 307 -34.29 -17.14 2.80
C HIS A 307 -33.98 -15.75 2.25
N HIS A 308 -35.02 -15.05 1.80
CA HIS A 308 -34.93 -13.67 1.31
C HIS A 308 -35.69 -12.70 2.21
N HIS A 309 -34.99 -11.75 2.81
CA HIS A 309 -35.56 -10.69 3.65
C HIS A 309 -35.23 -9.32 3.08
N LEU A 310 -36.24 -8.65 2.56
CA LEU A 310 -36.14 -7.32 1.99
C LEU A 310 -36.92 -6.31 2.84
N SER A 311 -36.25 -5.26 3.30
CA SER A 311 -36.83 -4.23 4.15
C SER A 311 -36.40 -2.80 3.76
N GLY A 312 -37.27 -1.81 3.90
CA GLY A 312 -36.90 -0.38 3.74
C GLY A 312 -37.62 0.34 2.61
N ILE A 313 -36.96 1.30 1.97
CA ILE A 313 -37.50 2.10 0.86
C ILE A 313 -36.86 1.61 -0.43
N LEU A 314 -37.65 0.98 -1.29
CA LEU A 314 -37.21 0.37 -2.51
C LEU A 314 -37.99 0.91 -3.71
N THR A 315 -37.29 1.47 -4.70
CA THR A 315 -37.97 2.08 -5.85
C THR A 315 -38.27 1.06 -6.94
N SER A 316 -37.30 0.21 -7.30
CA SER A 316 -37.51 -0.79 -8.36
C SER A 316 -36.70 -2.06 -8.16
N ILE A 317 -37.35 -3.22 -8.33
CA ILE A 317 -36.69 -4.50 -8.61
C ILE A 317 -37.23 -5.06 -9.93
N THR A 318 -36.34 -5.53 -10.81
CA THR A 318 -36.79 -6.22 -12.03
C THR A 318 -37.14 -7.68 -11.73
N THR A 319 -36.25 -8.44 -11.10
CA THR A 319 -36.47 -9.84 -10.75
C THR A 319 -36.07 -10.11 -9.31
N CYS A 320 -37.00 -10.66 -8.54
CA CYS A 320 -36.80 -11.09 -7.16
C CYS A 320 -37.27 -12.55 -7.04
N GLN A 321 -36.39 -13.48 -6.69
CA GLN A 321 -36.71 -14.90 -6.55
C GLN A 321 -36.20 -15.43 -5.22
N SER A 322 -36.92 -16.39 -4.64
CA SER A 322 -36.44 -17.25 -3.56
C SER A 322 -36.97 -18.66 -3.77
N ASP A 323 -36.25 -19.72 -3.41
CA ASP A 323 -36.85 -21.06 -3.50
C ASP A 323 -37.76 -21.29 -2.28
N GLU A 324 -37.28 -21.07 -1.05
CA GLU A 324 -38.12 -21.32 0.14
C GLU A 324 -38.93 -20.09 0.60
N HIS A 325 -38.29 -19.13 1.27
CA HIS A 325 -38.98 -18.11 2.04
C HIS A 325 -38.69 -16.69 1.55
N HIS A 326 -39.75 -15.96 1.19
CA HIS A 326 -39.66 -14.56 0.79
C HIS A 326 -40.41 -13.64 1.74
N HIS A 327 -39.69 -12.72 2.39
CA HIS A 327 -40.23 -11.71 3.28
C HIS A 327 -39.91 -10.30 2.77
N LEU A 328 -40.95 -9.60 2.33
CA LEU A 328 -40.84 -8.26 1.80
C LEU A 328 -41.57 -7.27 2.71
N SER A 329 -40.85 -6.27 3.21
CA SER A 329 -41.40 -5.24 4.10
C SER A 329 -40.96 -3.82 3.78
N GLY A 330 -41.81 -2.82 4.05
CA GLY A 330 -41.48 -1.40 3.86
C GLY A 330 -42.22 -0.70 2.72
N ILE A 331 -41.57 0.27 2.06
CA ILE A 331 -42.15 1.07 0.97
C ILE A 331 -41.52 0.61 -0.34
N LEU A 332 -42.33 0.03 -1.22
CA LEU A 332 -41.90 -0.52 -2.49
C LEU A 332 -42.69 0.08 -3.65
N THR A 333 -42.00 0.74 -4.57
CA THR A 333 -42.69 1.41 -5.69
C THR A 333 -43.00 0.44 -6.83
N SER A 334 -42.05 -0.40 -7.24
CA SER A 334 -42.26 -1.32 -8.36
C SER A 334 -41.47 -2.62 -8.25
N ILE A 335 -42.13 -3.75 -8.53
CA ILE A 335 -41.49 -5.03 -8.86
C ILE A 335 -42.01 -5.54 -10.19
N THR A 336 -41.12 -5.96 -11.09
CA THR A 336 -41.55 -6.56 -12.37
C THR A 336 -41.91 -8.03 -12.19
N THR A 337 -40.99 -8.83 -11.64
CA THR A 337 -41.20 -10.26 -11.40
C THR A 337 -40.80 -10.62 -9.96
N CYS A 338 -41.73 -11.25 -9.25
CA CYS A 338 -41.51 -11.81 -7.92
C CYS A 338 -41.93 -13.28 -7.92
N GLN A 339 -41.06 -14.20 -7.52
CA GLN A 339 -41.38 -15.63 -7.42
C GLN A 339 -40.87 -16.17 -6.07
N SER A 340 -41.61 -17.11 -5.50
CA SER A 340 -41.19 -17.90 -4.35
C SER A 340 -41.82 -19.28 -4.42
N ASP A 341 -41.09 -20.38 -4.27
CA ASP A 341 -41.70 -21.70 -4.42
C ASP A 341 -42.59 -22.02 -3.20
N GLU A 342 -42.11 -21.82 -1.97
CA GLU A 342 -42.92 -22.13 -0.77
C GLU A 342 -43.72 -20.94 -0.22
N HIS A 343 -43.04 -19.99 0.44
CA HIS A 343 -43.67 -19.02 1.33
C HIS A 343 -43.44 -17.57 0.91
N HIS A 344 -44.52 -16.80 0.75
CA HIS A 344 -44.48 -15.39 0.39
C HIS A 344 -45.17 -14.51 1.44
N HIS A 345 -44.43 -13.62 2.08
CA HIS A 345 -44.92 -12.67 3.07
C HIS A 345 -44.65 -11.23 2.66
N LEU A 346 -45.71 -10.49 2.36
CA LEU A 346 -45.62 -9.07 2.04
C LEU A 346 -46.24 -8.22 3.15
N SER A 347 -45.47 -7.29 3.70
CA SER A 347 -45.96 -6.33 4.68
C SER A 347 -45.42 -4.91 4.45
N GLY A 348 -46.23 -4.04 3.83
CA GLY A 348 -45.76 -2.69 3.51
C GLY A 348 -46.67 -1.95 2.55
N ILE A 349 -46.17 -0.84 2.01
CA ILE A 349 -46.82 -0.05 0.97
C ILE A 349 -46.22 -0.48 -0.37
N LEU A 350 -46.99 -1.20 -1.19
CA LEU A 350 -46.60 -1.62 -2.53
C LEU A 350 -47.40 -0.85 -3.59
N THR A 351 -46.73 -0.09 -4.45
CA THR A 351 -47.41 0.71 -5.47
C THR A 351 -47.72 -0.09 -6.74
N SER A 352 -46.80 -0.94 -7.20
CA SER A 352 -47.01 -1.76 -8.41
C SER A 352 -46.22 -3.06 -8.40
N ILE A 353 -46.87 -4.15 -8.83
CA ILE A 353 -46.23 -5.43 -9.13
C ILE A 353 -46.78 -5.94 -10.46
N THR A 354 -45.91 -6.35 -11.37
CA THR A 354 -46.35 -6.83 -12.70
C THR A 354 -46.68 -8.32 -12.66
N THR A 355 -45.78 -9.13 -12.11
CA THR A 355 -45.95 -10.59 -11.98
C THR A 355 -45.52 -11.04 -10.59
N CYS A 356 -46.39 -11.76 -9.88
CA CYS A 356 -46.08 -12.39 -8.60
C CYS A 356 -46.60 -13.84 -8.62
N GLN A 357 -45.77 -14.81 -8.28
CA GLN A 357 -46.13 -16.23 -8.19
C GLN A 357 -45.64 -16.82 -6.86
N SER A 358 -46.46 -17.65 -6.23
CA SER A 358 -45.95 -18.66 -5.29
C SER A 358 -46.75 -19.95 -5.42
N ASP A 359 -46.12 -21.07 -5.10
CA ASP A 359 -46.73 -22.38 -5.29
C ASP A 359 -47.53 -22.85 -4.07
N GLU A 360 -47.15 -22.46 -2.83
CA GLU A 360 -47.86 -22.90 -1.62
C GLU A 360 -48.61 -21.81 -0.83
N HIS A 361 -47.94 -20.77 -0.33
CA HIS A 361 -48.53 -19.87 0.68
C HIS A 361 -48.27 -18.37 0.45
N HIS A 362 -49.34 -17.59 0.20
CA HIS A 362 -49.31 -16.10 0.11
C HIS A 362 -49.96 -15.42 1.33
N HIS A 363 -49.25 -14.53 2.02
CA HIS A 363 -49.81 -13.67 3.07
C HIS A 363 -49.53 -12.18 2.82
N LEU A 364 -50.59 -11.41 2.56
CA LEU A 364 -50.57 -9.97 2.33
C LEU A 364 -51.08 -9.23 3.58
N SER A 365 -50.25 -8.40 4.21
CA SER A 365 -50.66 -7.57 5.36
C SER A 365 -50.20 -6.12 5.22
N GLY A 366 -51.11 -5.26 4.76
CA GLY A 366 -50.91 -3.82 4.55
C GLY A 366 -51.12 -3.43 3.10
N MET A 367 -51.99 -2.45 2.86
CA MET A 367 -52.14 -1.71 1.60
C MET A 367 -51.68 -0.27 1.83
#